data_AF-A0A9X2GQF4-F1
#
_entry.id   AF-A0A9X2GQF4-F1
#
_cell.length_a   1.000
_cell.length_b   1.000
_cell.length_c   1.000
_cell.angle_alpha   90.00
_cell.angle_beta   90.00
_cell.angle_gamma   90.00
#
_symmetry.space_group_name_H-M   'P 1'
#
loop_
_entity.id
_entity.type
_entity.pdbx_description
1 polymer ?
#
loop_
_entity_poly.entity_id
_entity_poly.type
_entity_poly.pdbx_seq_one_letter_code
_entity_poly.pdbx_strand_id
1 'polypeptide(L)'
;MLLRSAITTALVAAFSVAGTATGHAATAAPDLQLPFPCGQQWRLDTWAHAPALDMVKEPDQHGTEGATLIAPAAGRVNKSYAHGNAGNMIQIDHGGGYFTTYIHLKSRAVSVGDRVQRGTVIGQVGKDGETANGHPHLHFELGYDANGDGSASWGFEGSERVRPTFDGVTYGQSDNRTWRNVTSRNCATATPEGLVSVYGVLPDGRLTYTAIDAATGKRTHGAVLSTATLGFTPKAMATLNFNTLLVTGDGPDGRLYRVDIRTNRDELIFEPPVHLGNGYTHDLLAHDGRSHLFGIADGVLRRYTITAAKPALADITGNTLIGSGFTLKTLTATGPDWLLGTTAGGQLISYRVSGAGVWQRHQLRDATWQGFGHLLSPGGGVYLGHHPNGSLHRYFDADPYDGKGDDLSGQGTVDATGWAQTLLSAQPGSVT
;
A
#
# COMPACT_ATOMS: atom_id res chain seq x y z
N MET A 1 37.46 6.05 -77.32
CA MET A 1 37.83 4.76 -76.68
C MET A 1 37.52 4.91 -75.20
N LEU A 2 36.63 4.05 -74.69
CA LEU A 2 35.81 4.16 -73.47
C LEU A 2 36.49 4.70 -72.19
N LEU A 3 35.93 5.78 -71.62
CA LEU A 3 36.07 6.13 -70.20
C LEU A 3 35.05 5.32 -69.39
N ARG A 4 35.53 4.43 -68.51
CA ARG A 4 34.69 3.68 -67.57
C ARG A 4 34.40 4.55 -66.35
N SER A 5 33.17 5.07 -66.26
CA SER A 5 32.64 5.63 -65.00
C SER A 5 32.25 4.50 -64.06
N ALA A 6 32.85 4.47 -62.87
CA ALA A 6 32.45 3.57 -61.79
C ALA A 6 31.21 4.16 -61.10
N ILE A 7 30.05 3.54 -61.31
CA ILE A 7 28.84 3.81 -60.55
C ILE A 7 28.90 2.93 -59.30
N THR A 8 29.06 3.55 -58.14
CA THR A 8 28.97 2.90 -56.83
C THR A 8 27.49 2.73 -56.49
N THR A 9 26.98 1.51 -56.56
CA THR A 9 25.61 1.19 -56.14
C THR A 9 25.55 1.22 -54.62
N ALA A 10 25.05 2.31 -54.03
CA ALA A 10 24.72 2.37 -52.62
C ALA A 10 23.47 1.52 -52.37
N LEU A 11 23.64 0.39 -51.70
CA LEU A 11 22.55 -0.46 -51.23
C LEU A 11 21.83 0.28 -50.09
N VAL A 12 20.70 0.92 -50.37
CA VAL A 12 19.82 1.45 -49.31
C VAL A 12 19.11 0.26 -48.68
N ALA A 13 19.61 -0.19 -47.53
CA ALA A 13 18.89 -1.13 -46.69
C ALA A 13 17.64 -0.44 -46.15
N ALA A 14 16.48 -0.79 -46.71
CA ALA A 14 15.20 -0.43 -46.12
C ALA A 14 15.05 -1.18 -44.79
N PHE A 15 15.35 -0.51 -43.68
CA PHE A 15 14.94 -0.98 -42.36
C PHE A 15 13.41 -0.95 -42.31
N SER A 16 12.81 -2.11 -42.48
CA SER A 16 11.44 -2.34 -42.05
C SER A 16 11.45 -2.28 -40.53
N VAL A 17 10.95 -1.17 -39.98
CA VAL A 17 10.61 -1.10 -38.55
C VAL A 17 9.38 -1.99 -38.38
N ALA A 18 9.61 -3.29 -38.16
CA ALA A 18 8.62 -4.14 -37.56
C ALA A 18 8.41 -3.60 -36.14
N GLY A 19 7.34 -2.83 -35.95
CA GLY A 19 6.88 -2.48 -34.61
C GLY A 19 6.60 -3.78 -33.88
N THR A 20 7.48 -4.14 -32.95
CA THR A 20 7.17 -5.19 -31.99
C THR A 20 6.03 -4.64 -31.15
N ALA A 21 4.83 -5.15 -31.37
CA ALA A 21 3.75 -5.06 -30.41
C ALA A 21 4.32 -5.60 -29.09
N THR A 22 4.54 -4.70 -28.14
CA THR A 22 4.94 -5.06 -26.79
C THR A 22 3.76 -5.78 -26.17
N GLY A 23 3.78 -7.12 -26.22
CA GLY A 23 2.91 -7.93 -25.39
C GLY A 23 3.14 -7.51 -23.95
N HIS A 24 2.13 -6.89 -23.34
CA HIS A 24 2.13 -6.63 -21.91
C HIS A 24 2.27 -7.98 -21.22
N ALA A 25 3.38 -8.19 -20.49
CA ALA A 25 3.48 -9.33 -19.60
C ALA A 25 2.31 -9.24 -18.61
N ALA A 26 1.51 -10.30 -18.52
CA ALA A 26 0.32 -10.32 -17.68
C ALA A 26 0.73 -10.05 -16.22
N THR A 27 0.46 -8.84 -15.74
CA THR A 27 0.46 -8.52 -14.32
C THR A 27 -0.66 -9.32 -13.64
N ALA A 28 -0.49 -9.68 -12.37
CA ALA A 28 -1.53 -10.36 -11.62
C ALA A 28 -2.84 -9.56 -11.67
N ALA A 29 -3.97 -10.26 -11.81
CA ALA A 29 -5.28 -9.64 -11.80
C ALA A 29 -5.48 -8.82 -10.52
N PRO A 30 -6.18 -7.67 -10.59
CA PRO A 30 -6.45 -6.86 -9.41
C PRO A 30 -7.21 -7.69 -8.36
N ASP A 31 -6.90 -7.47 -7.09
CA ASP A 31 -7.65 -8.04 -5.98
C ASP A 31 -9.00 -7.32 -5.85
N LEU A 32 -10.00 -7.85 -6.57
CA LEU A 32 -11.34 -7.26 -6.62
C LEU A 32 -12.16 -7.69 -5.41
N GLN A 33 -12.93 -6.75 -4.89
CA GLN A 33 -14.04 -7.02 -3.99
C GLN A 33 -15.37 -7.00 -4.75
N LEU A 34 -16.45 -7.51 -4.14
CA LEU A 34 -17.80 -7.25 -4.65
C LEU A 34 -18.05 -5.73 -4.72
N PRO A 35 -18.70 -5.19 -5.76
CA PRO A 35 -18.84 -3.75 -5.94
C PRO A 35 -19.97 -3.13 -5.09
N PHE A 36 -20.21 -3.67 -3.89
CA PHE A 36 -21.30 -3.26 -3.01
C PHE A 36 -20.81 -2.98 -1.60
N PRO A 37 -21.43 -2.07 -0.82
CA PRO A 37 -21.03 -1.82 0.56
C PRO A 37 -20.94 -3.10 1.40
N CYS A 38 -19.97 -3.10 2.31
CA CYS A 38 -19.66 -4.23 3.18
C CYS A 38 -20.84 -4.78 3.98
N GLY A 39 -20.82 -6.10 4.17
CA GLY A 39 -21.86 -6.85 4.87
C GLY A 39 -23.13 -7.08 4.04
N GLN A 40 -23.30 -6.41 2.88
CA GLN A 40 -24.44 -6.70 2.00
C GLN A 40 -24.30 -8.08 1.37
N GLN A 41 -25.43 -8.77 1.21
CA GLN A 41 -25.50 -10.08 0.59
C GLN A 41 -26.18 -10.00 -0.77
N TRP A 42 -25.58 -10.69 -1.74
CA TRP A 42 -25.97 -10.64 -3.14
C TRP A 42 -26.05 -12.04 -3.73
N ARG A 43 -26.94 -12.18 -4.70
CA ARG A 43 -27.02 -13.33 -5.59
C ARG A 43 -26.32 -12.96 -6.89
N LEU A 44 -25.45 -13.83 -7.37
CA LEU A 44 -24.72 -13.70 -8.63
C LEU A 44 -25.24 -14.78 -9.58
N ASP A 45 -25.66 -14.39 -10.78
CA ASP A 45 -26.20 -15.27 -11.82
C ASP A 45 -25.42 -15.09 -13.13
N THR A 46 -25.15 -16.16 -13.88
CA THR A 46 -24.47 -16.06 -15.22
C THR A 46 -25.43 -16.16 -16.40
N TRP A 47 -26.63 -16.68 -16.18
CA TRP A 47 -27.62 -16.95 -17.23
C TRP A 47 -26.98 -17.57 -18.48
N ALA A 48 -27.10 -16.94 -19.65
CA ALA A 48 -26.52 -17.42 -20.91
C ALA A 48 -25.36 -16.54 -21.41
N HIS A 49 -24.61 -15.88 -20.50
CA HIS A 49 -23.58 -14.92 -20.86
C HIS A 49 -22.34 -14.98 -19.95
N ALA A 50 -21.97 -16.16 -19.46
CA ALA A 50 -20.71 -16.34 -18.74
C ALA A 50 -19.52 -15.82 -19.58
N PRO A 51 -18.48 -15.23 -18.96
CA PRO A 51 -18.25 -15.12 -17.51
C PRO A 51 -18.85 -13.86 -16.86
N ALA A 52 -19.71 -13.09 -17.55
CA ALA A 52 -20.38 -11.94 -16.96
C ALA A 52 -21.38 -12.37 -15.87
N LEU A 53 -21.68 -11.44 -14.97
CA LEU A 53 -22.51 -11.68 -13.78
C LEU A 53 -23.65 -10.67 -13.69
N ASP A 54 -24.86 -11.17 -13.53
CA ASP A 54 -26.01 -10.40 -13.08
C ASP A 54 -26.14 -10.52 -11.57
N MET A 55 -26.12 -9.39 -10.88
CA MET A 55 -26.13 -9.33 -9.43
C MET A 55 -27.40 -8.67 -8.91
N VAL A 56 -28.09 -9.35 -8.01
CA VAL A 56 -29.29 -8.84 -7.31
C VAL A 56 -29.17 -9.04 -5.81
N LYS A 57 -29.83 -8.19 -5.03
CA LYS A 57 -29.71 -8.20 -3.57
C LYS A 57 -30.43 -9.42 -2.96
N GLU A 58 -29.84 -10.08 -1.97
CA GLU A 58 -30.51 -11.16 -1.22
C GLU A 58 -31.30 -10.58 -0.02
N PRO A 59 -32.31 -11.30 0.50
CA PRO A 59 -32.78 -12.64 0.09
C PRO A 59 -33.83 -12.67 -1.03
N ASP A 60 -34.43 -11.53 -1.36
CA ASP A 60 -35.66 -11.44 -2.16
C ASP A 60 -35.59 -10.38 -3.26
N GLN A 61 -34.39 -9.87 -3.57
CA GLN A 61 -34.14 -8.81 -4.56
C GLN A 61 -34.67 -7.44 -4.15
N HIS A 62 -35.28 -7.31 -2.97
CA HIS A 62 -35.73 -6.04 -2.45
C HIS A 62 -34.55 -5.09 -2.22
N GLY A 63 -34.70 -3.85 -2.70
CA GLY A 63 -33.64 -2.84 -2.62
C GLY A 63 -32.47 -3.06 -3.59
N THR A 64 -32.64 -3.89 -4.63
CA THR A 64 -31.67 -3.97 -5.75
C THR A 64 -31.66 -2.66 -6.54
N GLU A 65 -32.82 -2.14 -6.94
CA GLU A 65 -32.91 -0.84 -7.61
C GLU A 65 -32.47 0.28 -6.66
N GLY A 66 -31.56 1.13 -7.12
CA GLY A 66 -31.01 2.23 -6.32
C GLY A 66 -29.94 1.80 -5.31
N ALA A 67 -29.59 0.50 -5.22
CA ALA A 67 -28.49 0.06 -4.37
C ALA A 67 -27.19 0.80 -4.74
N THR A 68 -26.47 1.29 -3.72
CA THR A 68 -25.18 1.96 -3.91
C THR A 68 -24.16 1.01 -4.51
N LEU A 69 -23.53 1.46 -5.59
CA LEU A 69 -22.41 0.79 -6.24
C LEU A 69 -21.12 1.48 -5.82
N ILE A 70 -20.14 0.71 -5.35
CA ILE A 70 -18.81 1.20 -4.95
C ILE A 70 -17.71 0.49 -5.76
N ALA A 71 -16.59 1.17 -5.96
CA ALA A 71 -15.47 0.61 -6.71
C ALA A 71 -14.89 -0.63 -5.99
N PRO A 72 -14.65 -1.75 -6.70
CA PRO A 72 -14.15 -3.00 -6.14
C PRO A 72 -12.64 -2.98 -5.86
N ALA A 73 -11.91 -2.10 -6.55
CA ALA A 73 -10.48 -1.85 -6.41
C ALA A 73 -10.15 -0.43 -6.88
N ALA A 74 -8.92 0.02 -6.64
CA ALA A 74 -8.43 1.30 -7.15
C ALA A 74 -8.33 1.30 -8.67
N GLY A 75 -8.54 2.45 -9.32
CA GLY A 75 -8.47 2.55 -10.77
C GLY A 75 -8.75 3.94 -11.30
N ARG A 76 -8.82 4.05 -12.63
CA ARG A 76 -9.18 5.27 -13.36
C ARG A 76 -10.39 5.00 -14.23
N VAL A 77 -11.41 5.87 -14.13
CA VAL A 77 -12.60 5.76 -14.97
C VAL A 77 -12.23 6.08 -16.42
N ASN A 78 -12.38 5.11 -17.33
CA ASN A 78 -12.12 5.30 -18.75
C ASN A 78 -13.42 5.46 -19.58
N LYS A 79 -14.56 4.93 -19.10
CA LYS A 79 -15.89 5.18 -19.68
C LYS A 79 -16.90 5.55 -18.60
N SER A 80 -17.72 6.56 -18.85
CA SER A 80 -18.91 6.88 -18.06
C SER A 80 -19.92 7.61 -18.96
N TYR A 81 -20.91 6.88 -19.47
CA TYR A 81 -21.87 7.43 -20.44
C TYR A 81 -23.21 6.66 -20.42
N ALA A 82 -24.21 7.20 -21.12
CA ALA A 82 -25.48 6.53 -21.38
C ALA A 82 -25.41 5.82 -22.73
N HIS A 83 -25.56 4.50 -22.74
CA HIS A 83 -25.61 3.68 -23.94
C HIS A 83 -27.08 3.41 -24.33
N GLY A 84 -27.38 3.44 -25.64
CA GLY A 84 -28.76 3.35 -26.14
C GLY A 84 -29.53 2.13 -25.62
N ASN A 85 -28.92 0.95 -25.68
CA ASN A 85 -29.60 -0.31 -25.30
C ASN A 85 -29.21 -0.81 -23.89
N ALA A 86 -28.05 -0.39 -23.39
CA ALA A 86 -27.46 -0.92 -22.15
C ALA A 86 -27.66 0.01 -20.94
N GLY A 87 -28.26 1.18 -21.17
CA GLY A 87 -28.50 2.18 -20.13
C GLY A 87 -27.23 2.90 -19.72
N ASN A 88 -27.24 3.47 -18.52
CA ASN A 88 -26.04 4.09 -17.98
C ASN A 88 -24.99 3.01 -17.67
N MET A 89 -23.74 3.28 -18.08
CA MET A 89 -22.63 2.38 -17.81
C MET A 89 -21.36 3.10 -17.38
N ILE A 90 -20.51 2.38 -16.66
CA ILE A 90 -19.18 2.82 -16.23
C ILE A 90 -18.17 1.73 -16.60
N GLN A 91 -16.97 2.11 -17.04
CA GLN A 91 -15.81 1.22 -17.10
C GLN A 91 -14.65 1.86 -16.33
N ILE A 92 -13.94 1.03 -15.56
CA ILE A 92 -12.79 1.43 -14.73
C ILE A 92 -11.59 0.60 -15.14
N ASP A 93 -10.51 1.28 -15.49
CA ASP A 93 -9.17 0.73 -15.71
C ASP A 93 -8.47 0.54 -14.36
N HIS A 94 -8.13 -0.71 -14.02
CA HIS A 94 -7.42 -1.07 -12.79
C HIS A 94 -5.91 -1.18 -12.97
N GLY A 95 -5.40 -0.87 -14.17
CA GLY A 95 -4.03 -1.14 -14.58
C GLY A 95 -3.82 -2.60 -14.97
N GLY A 96 -2.67 -2.88 -15.57
CA GLY A 96 -2.30 -4.26 -15.90
C GLY A 96 -3.15 -4.92 -16.98
N GLY A 97 -3.89 -4.13 -17.76
CA GLY A 97 -4.82 -4.59 -18.77
C GLY A 97 -6.20 -5.00 -18.23
N TYR A 98 -6.49 -4.85 -16.94
CA TYR A 98 -7.77 -5.29 -16.36
C TYR A 98 -8.78 -4.14 -16.21
N PHE A 99 -10.01 -4.40 -16.62
CA PHE A 99 -11.10 -3.43 -16.60
C PHE A 99 -12.35 -4.02 -15.95
N THR A 100 -13.05 -3.24 -15.14
CA THR A 100 -14.40 -3.61 -14.69
C THR A 100 -15.45 -2.77 -15.40
N THR A 101 -16.53 -3.40 -15.83
CA THR A 101 -17.64 -2.74 -16.53
C THR A 101 -18.95 -2.97 -15.77
N TYR A 102 -19.71 -1.89 -15.59
CA TYR A 102 -20.96 -1.85 -14.82
C TYR A 102 -22.06 -1.30 -15.72
N ILE A 103 -23.14 -2.05 -15.89
CA ILE A 103 -24.20 -1.77 -16.87
C ILE A 103 -25.57 -1.72 -16.16
N HIS A 104 -26.58 -1.15 -16.83
CA HIS A 104 -27.95 -1.00 -16.33
C HIS A 104 -28.10 -0.02 -15.15
N LEU A 105 -27.13 0.88 -14.96
CA LEU A 105 -27.10 1.76 -13.81
C LEU A 105 -28.26 2.76 -13.82
N LYS A 106 -28.81 3.05 -12.65
CA LYS A 106 -29.80 4.12 -12.47
C LYS A 106 -29.13 5.50 -12.52
N SER A 107 -27.90 5.58 -12.04
CA SER A 107 -27.11 6.81 -12.02
C SER A 107 -25.62 6.52 -11.98
N ARG A 108 -24.82 7.49 -12.45
CA ARG A 108 -23.36 7.47 -12.45
C ARG A 108 -22.87 8.60 -11.57
N ALA A 109 -22.00 8.30 -10.61
CA ALA A 109 -21.44 9.28 -9.66
C ALA A 109 -20.02 9.73 -10.05
N VAL A 110 -19.46 9.18 -11.12
CA VAL A 110 -18.09 9.43 -11.58
C VAL A 110 -18.05 9.75 -13.08
N SER A 111 -17.03 10.50 -13.48
CA SER A 111 -16.76 10.96 -14.84
C SER A 111 -15.47 10.36 -15.40
N VAL A 112 -15.33 10.37 -16.73
CA VAL A 112 -14.10 9.92 -17.39
C VAL A 112 -12.91 10.74 -16.88
N GLY A 113 -11.87 10.03 -16.44
CA GLY A 113 -10.64 10.60 -15.91
C GLY A 113 -10.53 10.62 -14.39
N ASP A 114 -11.64 10.43 -13.67
CA ASP A 114 -11.65 10.33 -12.23
C ASP A 114 -10.80 9.14 -11.75
N ARG A 115 -10.03 9.37 -10.69
CA ARG A 115 -9.36 8.30 -9.96
C ARG A 115 -10.26 7.85 -8.83
N VAL A 116 -10.46 6.55 -8.72
CA VAL A 116 -11.25 5.93 -7.66
C VAL A 116 -10.36 5.04 -6.82
N GLN A 117 -10.67 4.96 -5.53
CA GLN A 117 -10.15 3.95 -4.62
C GLN A 117 -11.22 2.89 -4.36
N ARG A 118 -10.83 1.71 -3.89
CA ARG A 118 -11.78 0.71 -3.35
C ARG A 118 -12.75 1.40 -2.38
N GLY A 119 -14.04 1.12 -2.51
CA GLY A 119 -15.07 1.74 -1.68
C GLY A 119 -15.59 3.11 -2.16
N THR A 120 -14.96 3.73 -3.16
CA THR A 120 -15.46 4.99 -3.74
C THR A 120 -16.84 4.75 -4.35
N VAL A 121 -17.83 5.59 -4.04
CA VAL A 121 -19.16 5.52 -4.67
C VAL A 121 -19.04 5.85 -6.15
N ILE A 122 -19.45 4.93 -7.01
CA ILE A 122 -19.38 5.06 -8.47
C ILE A 122 -20.76 5.20 -9.12
N GLY A 123 -21.84 4.80 -8.46
CA GLY A 123 -23.19 4.96 -9.00
C GLY A 123 -24.26 4.23 -8.19
N GLN A 124 -25.39 3.98 -8.85
CA GLN A 124 -26.48 3.19 -8.29
C GLN A 124 -26.94 2.13 -9.28
N VAL A 125 -27.22 0.93 -8.78
CA VAL A 125 -27.84 -0.16 -9.56
C VAL A 125 -29.19 0.29 -10.08
N GLY A 126 -29.53 -0.11 -11.30
CA GLY A 126 -30.78 0.27 -11.94
C GLY A 126 -31.34 -0.83 -12.83
N LYS A 127 -32.17 -0.38 -13.77
CA LYS A 127 -32.79 -1.17 -14.83
C LYS A 127 -32.82 -0.36 -16.13
N ASP A 128 -31.87 0.55 -16.28
CA ASP A 128 -31.82 1.46 -17.42
C ASP A 128 -31.34 0.70 -18.66
N GLY A 129 -31.89 1.05 -19.83
CA GLY A 129 -31.59 0.38 -21.09
C GLY A 129 -32.52 -0.80 -21.37
N GLU A 130 -32.80 -1.02 -22.66
CA GLU A 130 -33.68 -2.09 -23.13
C GLU A 130 -33.21 -3.48 -22.72
N THR A 131 -31.89 -3.72 -22.70
CA THR A 131 -31.34 -5.04 -22.35
C THR A 131 -31.47 -5.39 -20.86
N ALA A 132 -31.88 -4.43 -20.01
CA ALA A 132 -32.21 -4.72 -18.61
C ALA A 132 -33.52 -5.52 -18.46
N ASN A 133 -34.34 -5.58 -19.51
CA ASN A 133 -35.66 -6.22 -19.53
C ASN A 133 -36.59 -5.72 -18.41
N GLY A 134 -36.42 -4.48 -17.94
CA GLY A 134 -37.22 -3.88 -16.87
C GLY A 134 -36.94 -4.41 -15.46
N HIS A 135 -35.97 -5.31 -15.28
CA HIS A 135 -35.62 -5.91 -13.99
C HIS A 135 -34.37 -5.25 -13.40
N PRO A 136 -34.41 -4.71 -12.17
CA PRO A 136 -33.23 -4.15 -11.53
C PRO A 136 -32.16 -5.21 -11.24
N HIS A 137 -30.96 -5.01 -11.77
CA HIS A 137 -29.77 -5.81 -11.48
C HIS A 137 -28.51 -5.02 -11.87
N LEU A 138 -27.37 -5.41 -11.31
CA LEU A 138 -26.08 -4.98 -11.85
C LEU A 138 -25.60 -6.05 -12.82
N HIS A 139 -25.47 -5.71 -14.10
CA HIS A 139 -24.67 -6.50 -15.03
C HIS A 139 -23.20 -6.08 -14.90
N PHE A 140 -22.34 -7.02 -14.51
CA PHE A 140 -20.93 -6.82 -14.19
C PHE A 140 -20.03 -7.67 -15.09
N GLU A 141 -18.97 -7.06 -15.60
CA GLU A 141 -17.94 -7.74 -16.38
C GLU A 141 -16.55 -7.40 -15.86
N LEU A 142 -15.68 -8.40 -15.77
CA LEU A 142 -14.22 -8.21 -15.74
C LEU A 142 -13.69 -8.47 -17.14
N GLY A 143 -12.94 -7.52 -17.70
CA GLY A 143 -12.27 -7.65 -18.99
C GLY A 143 -10.76 -7.61 -18.87
N TYR A 144 -10.07 -8.27 -19.81
CA TYR A 144 -8.63 -8.18 -19.99
C TYR A 144 -8.32 -7.70 -21.41
N ASP A 145 -7.75 -6.50 -21.52
CA ASP A 145 -7.34 -5.86 -22.76
C ASP A 145 -6.18 -6.64 -23.39
N ALA A 146 -6.52 -7.61 -24.23
CA ALA A 146 -5.56 -8.49 -24.89
C ALA A 146 -4.99 -7.83 -26.15
N ASN A 147 -5.72 -6.87 -26.73
CA ASN A 147 -5.37 -6.22 -27.99
C ASN A 147 -4.55 -4.93 -27.80
N GLY A 148 -4.50 -4.39 -26.57
CA GLY A 148 -3.74 -3.21 -26.17
C GLY A 148 -4.38 -1.88 -26.57
N ASP A 149 -5.71 -1.82 -26.76
CA ASP A 149 -6.40 -0.61 -27.19
C ASP A 149 -6.74 0.38 -26.07
N GLY A 150 -6.44 0.02 -24.81
CA GLY A 150 -6.68 0.83 -23.63
C GLY A 150 -8.13 0.75 -23.12
N SER A 151 -8.86 -0.27 -23.54
CA SER A 151 -10.21 -0.57 -23.06
C SER A 151 -10.51 -2.06 -23.12
N ALA A 152 -11.52 -2.50 -22.35
CA ALA A 152 -12.12 -3.80 -22.58
C ALA A 152 -13.39 -3.66 -23.41
N SER A 153 -13.50 -4.47 -24.46
CA SER A 153 -14.76 -4.79 -25.13
C SER A 153 -15.72 -5.48 -24.15
N TRP A 154 -17.02 -5.20 -24.28
CA TRP A 154 -18.05 -5.63 -23.34
C TRP A 154 -19.37 -5.93 -24.08
N GLY A 155 -20.28 -6.64 -23.44
CA GLY A 155 -21.67 -6.77 -23.92
C GLY A 155 -21.98 -7.87 -24.95
N PHE A 156 -21.01 -8.64 -25.46
CA PHE A 156 -21.24 -9.69 -26.48
C PHE A 156 -20.29 -10.90 -26.34
N GLU A 157 -20.64 -12.02 -26.99
CA GLU A 157 -19.83 -13.24 -27.04
C GLU A 157 -18.52 -13.02 -27.79
N GLY A 158 -17.39 -13.43 -27.22
CA GLY A 158 -16.06 -13.18 -27.80
C GLY A 158 -15.47 -11.81 -27.47
N SER A 159 -16.13 -11.02 -26.64
CA SER A 159 -15.52 -9.85 -25.98
C SER A 159 -14.39 -10.29 -25.03
N GLU A 160 -13.61 -9.33 -24.55
CA GLU A 160 -12.45 -9.50 -23.68
C GLU A 160 -12.77 -9.94 -22.25
N ARG A 161 -13.98 -10.45 -22.01
CA ARG A 161 -14.46 -10.91 -20.71
C ARG A 161 -13.62 -12.07 -20.19
N VAL A 162 -13.16 -11.92 -18.95
CA VAL A 162 -12.49 -12.97 -18.18
C VAL A 162 -13.25 -13.22 -16.88
N ARG A 163 -12.95 -14.35 -16.23
CA ARG A 163 -13.64 -14.76 -15.01
C ARG A 163 -13.29 -13.82 -13.86
N PRO A 164 -14.28 -13.17 -13.20
CA PRO A 164 -14.00 -12.37 -12.03
C PRO A 164 -13.67 -13.26 -10.84
N THR A 165 -12.73 -12.79 -10.01
CA THR A 165 -12.41 -13.38 -8.72
C THR A 165 -12.63 -12.34 -7.65
N PHE A 166 -13.47 -12.64 -6.67
CA PHE A 166 -13.72 -11.80 -5.51
C PHE A 166 -13.31 -12.57 -4.25
N ASP A 167 -12.49 -11.97 -3.39
CA ASP A 167 -12.02 -12.61 -2.15
C ASP A 167 -11.41 -14.00 -2.38
N GLY A 168 -10.64 -14.16 -3.46
CA GLY A 168 -10.04 -15.45 -3.85
C GLY A 168 -11.02 -16.51 -4.40
N VAL A 169 -12.31 -16.18 -4.54
CA VAL A 169 -13.32 -17.06 -5.15
C VAL A 169 -13.61 -16.61 -6.58
N THR A 170 -13.36 -17.50 -7.55
CA THR A 170 -13.66 -17.24 -8.96
C THR A 170 -15.11 -17.57 -9.30
N TYR A 171 -15.75 -16.72 -10.09
CA TYR A 171 -17.13 -16.86 -10.59
C TYR A 171 -17.17 -16.88 -12.12
N GLY A 172 -18.33 -17.17 -12.72
CA GLY A 172 -18.48 -17.14 -14.19
C GLY A 172 -17.86 -18.34 -14.91
N GLN A 173 -17.73 -19.50 -14.27
CA GLN A 173 -17.13 -20.69 -14.87
C GLN A 173 -17.91 -21.22 -16.09
N SER A 174 -19.24 -21.14 -16.01
CA SER A 174 -20.18 -21.60 -17.04
C SER A 174 -21.50 -20.84 -16.95
N ASP A 175 -22.29 -20.93 -18.02
CA ASP A 175 -23.69 -20.50 -18.04
C ASP A 175 -24.53 -21.26 -16.99
N ASN A 176 -25.70 -20.68 -16.69
CA ASN A 176 -26.73 -21.19 -15.80
C ASN A 176 -26.21 -21.57 -14.41
N ARG A 177 -25.35 -20.72 -13.85
CA ARG A 177 -24.87 -20.81 -12.47
C ARG A 177 -25.44 -19.68 -11.63
N THR A 178 -25.74 -20.03 -10.38
CA THR A 178 -26.22 -19.11 -9.35
C THR A 178 -25.42 -19.32 -8.08
N TRP A 179 -24.94 -18.23 -7.48
CA TRP A 179 -24.34 -18.20 -6.15
C TRP A 179 -25.18 -17.31 -5.27
N ARG A 180 -25.64 -17.83 -4.13
CA ARG A 180 -26.52 -17.13 -3.18
C ARG A 180 -25.75 -16.66 -1.95
N ASN A 181 -26.28 -15.63 -1.30
CA ASN A 181 -25.77 -15.08 -0.04
C ASN A 181 -24.28 -14.71 -0.10
N VAL A 182 -23.80 -14.30 -1.28
CA VAL A 182 -22.40 -13.88 -1.45
C VAL A 182 -22.26 -12.54 -0.73
N THR A 183 -21.44 -12.53 0.32
CA THR A 183 -21.30 -11.36 1.20
C THR A 183 -20.21 -10.46 0.66
N SER A 184 -20.53 -9.18 0.44
CA SER A 184 -19.53 -8.18 0.10
C SER A 184 -18.62 -7.90 1.28
N ARG A 185 -17.31 -8.04 1.06
CA ARG A 185 -16.25 -7.59 1.98
C ARG A 185 -15.59 -6.29 1.53
N ASN A 186 -16.25 -5.53 0.65
CA ASN A 186 -15.83 -4.20 0.23
C ASN A 186 -16.16 -3.17 1.32
N CYS A 187 -15.46 -3.30 2.45
CA CYS A 187 -15.61 -2.43 3.60
C CYS A 187 -14.90 -1.13 3.32
N ALA A 188 -15.51 -0.02 3.77
CA ALA A 188 -14.81 1.25 3.79
C ALA A 188 -13.50 1.01 4.53
N THR A 189 -12.38 1.06 3.81
CA THR A 189 -11.08 1.08 4.44
C THR A 189 -11.03 2.37 5.22
N ALA A 190 -10.78 2.29 6.53
CA ALA A 190 -10.45 3.47 7.31
C ALA A 190 -9.43 4.28 6.50
N THR A 191 -9.73 5.54 6.21
CA THR A 191 -8.74 6.39 5.54
C THR A 191 -7.85 6.91 6.65
N PRO A 192 -6.54 6.62 6.62
CA PRO A 192 -5.67 7.04 7.71
C PRO A 192 -5.66 8.55 7.82
N GLU A 193 -5.94 9.07 9.01
CA GLU A 193 -6.00 10.51 9.27
C GLU A 193 -4.76 10.98 10.03
N GLY A 194 -4.21 12.13 9.62
CA GLY A 194 -3.08 12.76 10.32
C GLY A 194 -1.82 12.92 9.46
N LEU A 195 -0.74 13.32 10.13
CA LEU A 195 0.55 13.56 9.51
C LEU A 195 1.56 12.52 9.96
N VAL A 196 2.24 11.92 8.99
CA VAL A 196 3.42 11.10 9.23
C VAL A 196 4.62 12.03 9.40
N SER A 197 5.10 12.17 10.63
CA SER A 197 6.31 12.92 10.96
C SER A 197 7.53 12.02 10.86
N VAL A 198 8.32 12.17 9.80
CA VAL A 198 9.50 11.33 9.52
C VAL A 198 10.77 12.08 9.85
N TYR A 199 11.57 11.50 10.74
CA TYR A 199 12.95 11.90 10.99
C TYR A 199 13.91 10.97 10.27
N GLY A 200 15.04 11.53 9.85
CA GLY A 200 16.07 10.76 9.17
C GLY A 200 17.47 11.28 9.45
N VAL A 201 18.47 10.45 9.15
CA VAL A 201 19.90 10.81 9.23
C VAL A 201 20.54 10.66 7.86
N LEU A 202 21.26 11.68 7.41
CA LEU A 202 22.03 11.64 6.17
C LEU A 202 23.39 10.95 6.38
N PRO A 203 24.06 10.50 5.29
CA PRO A 203 25.40 9.91 5.38
C PRO A 203 26.45 10.80 6.08
N ASP A 204 26.28 12.12 6.04
CA ASP A 204 27.16 13.09 6.71
C ASP A 204 26.81 13.34 8.18
N GLY A 205 25.80 12.64 8.72
CA GLY A 205 25.36 12.74 10.11
C GLY A 205 24.42 13.90 10.41
N ARG A 206 23.97 14.67 9.41
CA ARG A 206 22.91 15.67 9.58
C ARG A 206 21.53 15.02 9.69
N LEU A 207 20.63 15.66 10.42
CA LEU A 207 19.25 15.21 10.54
C LEU A 207 18.36 15.81 9.44
N THR A 208 17.29 15.10 9.12
CA THR A 208 16.22 15.59 8.25
C THR A 208 14.86 15.41 8.89
N TYR A 209 13.91 16.28 8.55
CA TYR A 209 12.49 16.13 8.90
C TYR A 209 11.59 16.34 7.67
N THR A 210 10.61 15.46 7.50
CA THR A 210 9.58 15.54 6.46
C THR A 210 8.22 15.19 7.06
N ALA A 211 7.17 15.95 6.73
CA ALA A 211 5.80 15.60 7.06
C ALA A 211 5.05 15.13 5.80
N ILE A 212 4.32 14.04 5.94
CA ILE A 212 3.57 13.41 4.85
C ILE A 212 2.12 13.29 5.29
N ASP A 213 1.18 13.69 4.46
CA ASP A 213 -0.24 13.42 4.69
C ASP A 213 -0.52 11.91 4.58
N ALA A 214 -1.08 11.32 5.64
CA ALA A 214 -1.21 9.87 5.75
C ALA A 214 -2.16 9.29 4.69
N ALA A 215 -3.26 9.99 4.40
CA ALA A 215 -4.27 9.57 3.43
C ALA A 215 -3.74 9.59 2.00
N THR A 216 -3.08 10.69 1.61
CA THR A 216 -2.69 10.96 0.21
C THR A 216 -1.25 10.57 -0.10
N GLY A 217 -0.39 10.51 0.91
CA GLY A 217 1.06 10.35 0.78
C GLY A 217 1.77 11.56 0.23
N LYS A 218 1.10 12.71 0.11
CA LYS A 218 1.72 13.94 -0.33
C LYS A 218 2.60 14.51 0.78
N ARG A 219 3.83 14.91 0.46
CA ARG A 219 4.62 15.75 1.37
C ARG A 219 3.88 17.06 1.63
N THR A 220 3.54 17.31 2.88
CA THR A 220 2.94 18.58 3.32
C THR A 220 4.01 19.54 3.81
N HIS A 221 5.18 19.01 4.21
CA HIS A 221 6.30 19.80 4.69
C HIS A 221 7.65 19.07 4.52
N GLY A 222 8.74 19.83 4.37
CA GLY A 222 10.09 19.32 4.25
C GLY A 222 10.48 18.82 2.84
N ALA A 223 11.65 18.19 2.66
CA ALA A 223 12.62 17.86 3.71
C ALA A 223 13.34 19.11 4.23
N VAL A 224 13.30 19.34 5.54
CA VAL A 224 14.16 20.33 6.21
C VAL A 224 15.36 19.63 6.82
N LEU A 225 16.51 20.29 6.77
CA LEU A 225 17.79 19.72 7.16
C LEU A 225 18.37 20.50 8.34
N SER A 226 19.12 19.81 9.20
CA SER A 226 19.93 20.47 10.19
C SER A 226 21.23 20.99 9.59
N THR A 227 21.80 22.03 10.20
CA THR A 227 23.17 22.47 9.93
C THR A 227 24.18 21.63 10.73
N ALA A 228 23.86 21.34 11.99
CA ALA A 228 24.65 20.48 12.87
C ALA A 228 24.57 19.00 12.47
N THR A 229 25.65 18.25 12.73
CA THR A 229 25.69 16.78 12.67
C THR A 229 25.52 16.18 14.06
N LEU A 230 25.18 14.89 14.14
CA LEU A 230 25.06 14.17 15.41
C LEU A 230 26.38 14.06 16.20
N GLY A 231 27.54 14.21 15.54
CA GLY A 231 28.85 14.12 16.19
C GLY A 231 29.30 12.70 16.55
N PHE A 232 28.57 11.67 16.10
CA PHE A 232 28.93 10.25 16.20
C PHE A 232 28.34 9.48 15.02
N THR A 233 28.80 8.24 14.79
CA THR A 233 28.24 7.36 13.76
C THR A 233 27.00 6.63 14.32
N PRO A 234 25.79 6.91 13.80
CA PRO A 234 24.58 6.29 14.28
C PRO A 234 24.36 4.91 13.65
N LYS A 235 23.88 3.94 14.44
CA LYS A 235 23.58 2.56 14.02
C LYS A 235 22.09 2.32 13.81
N ALA A 236 21.27 2.75 14.77
CA ALA A 236 19.82 2.60 14.74
C ALA A 236 19.14 3.81 15.37
N MET A 237 17.89 4.06 15.00
CA MET A 237 17.13 5.22 15.48
C MET A 237 15.67 4.87 15.73
N ALA A 238 15.11 5.42 16.80
CA ALA A 238 13.67 5.40 17.08
C ALA A 238 13.20 6.81 17.48
N THR A 239 12.12 7.26 16.85
CA THR A 239 11.40 8.48 17.24
C THR A 239 10.46 8.14 18.41
N LEU A 240 10.60 8.84 19.53
CA LEU A 240 9.71 8.63 20.68
C LEU A 240 8.45 9.47 20.55
N ASN A 241 8.64 10.72 20.15
CA ASN A 241 7.61 11.73 19.97
C ASN A 241 8.15 12.85 19.06
N PHE A 242 7.35 13.88 18.85
CA PHE A 242 7.64 15.00 17.94
C PHE A 242 8.96 15.73 18.22
N ASN A 243 9.58 15.62 19.41
CA ASN A 243 10.80 16.35 19.71
C ASN A 243 11.90 15.53 20.38
N THR A 244 11.81 14.21 20.35
CA THR A 244 12.75 13.34 21.05
C THR A 244 13.05 12.11 20.19
N LEU A 245 14.33 11.92 19.88
CA LEU A 245 14.86 10.73 19.20
C LEU A 245 15.77 9.96 20.16
N LEU A 246 15.74 8.63 20.06
CA LEU A 246 16.76 7.77 20.62
C LEU A 246 17.59 7.15 19.50
N VAL A 247 18.91 7.21 19.63
CA VAL A 247 19.84 6.79 18.59
C VAL A 247 20.92 5.93 19.22
N THR A 248 21.14 4.72 18.70
CA THR A 248 22.31 3.93 19.07
C THR A 248 23.51 4.37 18.25
N GLY A 249 24.70 4.39 18.84
CA GLY A 249 25.95 4.76 18.18
C GLY A 249 26.97 3.63 18.20
N ASP A 250 27.91 3.69 17.24
CA ASP A 250 29.05 2.77 17.18
C ASP A 250 29.94 2.84 18.42
N GLY A 251 30.57 1.72 18.75
CA GLY A 251 31.50 1.55 19.86
C GLY A 251 31.46 0.13 20.42
N PRO A 252 32.56 -0.35 21.04
CA PRO A 252 32.68 -1.75 21.49
C PRO A 252 31.60 -2.17 22.49
N ASP A 253 31.09 -1.22 23.28
CA ASP A 253 30.06 -1.49 24.30
C ASP A 253 28.63 -1.09 23.88
N GLY A 254 28.45 -0.49 22.68
CA GLY A 254 27.17 0.06 22.21
C GLY A 254 26.66 1.25 23.05
N ARG A 255 26.37 2.39 22.43
CA ARG A 255 25.96 3.61 23.15
C ARG A 255 24.54 4.01 22.80
N LEU A 256 23.79 4.54 23.76
CA LEU A 256 22.49 5.18 23.53
C LEU A 256 22.59 6.70 23.73
N TYR A 257 22.07 7.44 22.77
CA TYR A 257 21.98 8.89 22.81
C TYR A 257 20.51 9.33 22.72
N ARG A 258 20.17 10.39 23.46
CA ARG A 258 18.94 11.16 23.24
C ARG A 258 19.26 12.39 22.40
N VAL A 259 18.43 12.66 21.42
CA VAL A 259 18.50 13.88 20.61
C VAL A 259 17.22 14.69 20.82
N ASP A 260 17.39 15.92 21.32
CA ASP A 260 16.28 16.81 21.64
C ASP A 260 16.08 17.83 20.51
N ILE A 261 14.98 17.71 19.77
CA ILE A 261 14.65 18.63 18.67
C ILE A 261 14.01 19.91 19.26
N ARG A 262 14.47 21.06 18.80
CA ARG A 262 13.91 22.37 19.19
C ARG A 262 12.87 22.87 18.21
N THR A 263 13.18 22.77 16.92
CA THR A 263 12.29 23.16 15.81
C THR A 263 12.59 22.27 14.61
N ASN A 264 11.57 22.00 13.81
CA ASN A 264 11.59 21.22 12.58
C ASN A 264 10.70 21.83 11.50
N ARG A 265 10.30 23.10 11.68
CA ARG A 265 9.42 23.82 10.74
C ARG A 265 10.26 24.45 9.63
N ASP A 266 10.88 25.60 9.85
CA ASP A 266 11.62 26.28 8.78
C ASP A 266 13.09 25.82 8.71
N GLU A 267 13.64 25.44 9.85
CA GLU A 267 14.95 24.81 10.02
C GLU A 267 14.83 23.65 11.01
N LEU A 268 15.69 22.63 10.86
CA LEU A 268 15.80 21.56 11.84
C LEU A 268 16.95 21.85 12.82
N ILE A 269 16.60 22.28 14.03
CA ILE A 269 17.56 22.58 15.10
C ILE A 269 17.37 21.58 16.23
N PHE A 270 18.46 21.01 16.72
CA PHE A 270 18.48 20.10 17.86
C PHE A 270 19.60 20.47 18.83
N GLU A 271 19.41 20.15 20.11
CA GLU A 271 20.44 20.32 21.14
C GLU A 271 21.54 19.24 20.98
N PRO A 272 22.79 19.52 21.41
CA PRO A 272 23.85 18.51 21.37
C PRO A 272 23.40 17.16 21.94
N PRO A 273 23.61 16.02 21.23
CA PRO A 273 23.11 14.72 21.69
C PRO A 273 23.60 14.36 23.09
N VAL A 274 22.66 13.93 23.93
CA VAL A 274 22.91 13.54 25.32
C VAL A 274 23.22 12.05 25.37
N HIS A 275 24.44 11.68 25.76
CA HIS A 275 24.78 10.28 26.04
C HIS A 275 24.01 9.80 27.27
N LEU A 276 23.18 8.77 27.10
CA LEU A 276 22.39 8.18 28.17
C LEU A 276 23.13 7.02 28.84
N GLY A 277 23.82 6.17 28.08
CA GLY A 277 24.51 5.01 28.65
C GLY A 277 25.13 4.08 27.61
N ASN A 278 25.78 3.04 28.12
CA ASN A 278 26.41 1.97 27.33
C ASN A 278 25.61 0.67 27.42
N GLY A 279 25.96 -0.36 26.64
CA GLY A 279 25.27 -1.65 26.57
C GLY A 279 24.10 -1.70 25.59
N TYR A 280 23.93 -0.66 24.77
CA TYR A 280 22.88 -0.54 23.77
C TYR A 280 23.46 -0.81 22.38
N THR A 281 23.69 -2.09 22.08
CA THR A 281 24.40 -2.55 20.88
C THR A 281 23.51 -2.67 19.63
N HIS A 282 22.22 -2.39 19.77
CA HIS A 282 21.16 -2.63 18.78
C HIS A 282 21.45 -2.03 17.40
N ASP A 283 21.25 -2.85 16.37
CA ASP A 283 21.33 -2.49 14.95
C ASP A 283 19.96 -2.05 14.40
N LEU A 284 18.88 -2.43 15.09
CA LEU A 284 17.51 -2.00 14.80
C LEU A 284 16.84 -1.51 16.08
N LEU A 285 16.08 -0.44 15.98
CA LEU A 285 15.42 0.19 17.12
C LEU A 285 14.00 0.65 16.74
N ALA A 286 13.02 0.44 17.61
CA ALA A 286 11.65 0.93 17.40
C ALA A 286 10.99 1.28 18.74
N HIS A 287 10.20 2.34 18.76
CA HIS A 287 9.38 2.72 19.91
C HIS A 287 7.90 2.53 19.57
N ASP A 288 7.14 1.93 20.47
CA ASP A 288 5.73 1.55 20.22
C ASP A 288 4.72 2.69 20.36
N GLY A 289 5.20 3.89 20.67
CA GLY A 289 4.36 5.07 20.89
C GLY A 289 3.73 5.15 22.26
N ARG A 290 4.04 4.20 23.16
CA ARG A 290 3.52 4.19 24.52
C ARG A 290 4.64 4.21 25.55
N SER A 291 5.25 3.07 25.79
CA SER A 291 6.23 2.91 26.87
C SER A 291 7.33 1.92 26.55
N HIS A 292 7.34 1.31 25.37
CA HIS A 292 8.30 0.27 25.06
C HIS A 292 9.22 0.67 23.92
N LEU A 293 10.52 0.55 24.19
CA LEU A 293 11.57 0.58 23.20
C LEU A 293 12.03 -0.84 22.94
N PHE A 294 12.06 -1.21 21.67
CA PHE A 294 12.50 -2.51 21.19
C PHE A 294 13.82 -2.36 20.44
N GLY A 295 14.77 -3.25 20.73
CA GLY A 295 16.07 -3.27 20.08
C GLY A 295 16.42 -4.68 19.62
N ILE A 296 16.94 -4.82 18.41
CA ILE A 296 17.50 -6.08 17.90
C ILE A 296 19.00 -5.92 17.68
N ALA A 297 19.77 -6.85 18.23
CA ALA A 297 21.19 -7.08 17.94
C ALA A 297 21.40 -8.58 17.75
N ASP A 298 22.11 -9.00 16.71
CA ASP A 298 22.44 -10.41 16.45
C ASP A 298 21.24 -11.38 16.52
N GLY A 299 20.08 -10.92 16.04
CA GLY A 299 18.83 -11.68 16.05
C GLY A 299 18.18 -11.86 17.43
N VAL A 300 18.66 -11.15 18.45
CA VAL A 300 18.10 -11.11 19.81
C VAL A 300 17.26 -9.86 20.00
N LEU A 301 15.98 -10.03 20.31
CA LEU A 301 15.07 -8.93 20.62
C LEU A 301 15.08 -8.63 22.12
N ARG A 302 15.30 -7.37 22.47
CA ARG A 302 15.19 -6.83 23.83
C ARG A 302 14.14 -5.74 23.90
N ARG A 303 13.47 -5.64 25.04
CA ARG A 303 12.50 -4.58 25.36
C ARG A 303 12.94 -3.78 26.57
N TYR A 304 12.81 -2.46 26.49
CA TYR A 304 13.03 -1.52 27.58
C TYR A 304 11.73 -0.77 27.86
N THR A 305 11.51 -0.40 29.12
CA THR A 305 10.41 0.46 29.53
C THR A 305 10.92 1.90 29.61
N ILE A 306 10.25 2.79 28.88
CA ILE A 306 10.45 4.24 28.89
C ILE A 306 9.30 4.87 29.66
N THR A 307 9.63 5.66 30.69
CA THR A 307 8.64 6.27 31.60
C THR A 307 8.52 7.78 31.47
N ALA A 308 9.31 8.39 30.59
CA ALA A 308 9.33 9.84 30.36
C ALA A 308 9.38 10.17 28.87
N ALA A 309 8.72 11.26 28.47
CA ALA A 309 8.73 11.74 27.08
C ALA A 309 10.12 12.19 26.61
N LYS A 310 10.95 12.70 27.53
CA LYS A 310 12.36 13.04 27.32
C LYS A 310 13.23 12.29 28.32
N PRO A 311 13.50 10.99 28.09
CA PRO A 311 14.06 10.13 29.11
C PRO A 311 15.51 10.49 29.45
N ALA A 312 15.84 10.50 30.74
CA ALA A 312 17.20 10.27 31.22
C ALA A 312 17.45 8.75 31.33
N LEU A 313 18.67 8.34 31.67
CA LEU A 313 18.99 6.91 31.83
C LEU A 313 18.08 6.22 32.86
N ALA A 314 17.76 6.89 33.96
CA ALA A 314 16.91 6.34 35.02
C ALA A 314 15.46 6.04 34.55
N ASP A 315 15.02 6.71 33.48
CA ASP A 315 13.68 6.52 32.91
C ASP A 315 13.61 5.33 31.94
N ILE A 316 14.76 4.72 31.62
CA ILE A 316 14.91 3.58 30.72
C ILE A 316 15.27 2.33 31.53
N THR A 317 14.31 1.43 31.70
CA THR A 317 14.44 0.26 32.58
C THR A 317 14.10 -1.04 31.84
N GLY A 318 14.14 -2.18 32.54
CA GLY A 318 13.58 -3.43 32.06
C GLY A 318 14.54 -4.35 31.29
N ASN A 319 15.41 -3.82 30.41
CA ASN A 319 16.36 -4.57 29.54
C ASN A 319 16.01 -6.06 29.34
N THR A 320 14.76 -6.31 28.94
CA THR A 320 14.12 -7.61 29.05
C THR A 320 14.44 -8.39 27.79
N LEU A 321 15.02 -9.58 27.93
CA LEU A 321 15.17 -10.51 26.82
C LEU A 321 13.77 -10.99 26.40
N ILE A 322 13.35 -10.65 25.19
CA ILE A 322 12.10 -11.15 24.61
C ILE A 322 12.32 -12.53 23.99
N GLY A 323 13.40 -12.69 23.24
CA GLY A 323 13.80 -13.96 22.64
C GLY A 323 14.91 -13.80 21.61
N SER A 324 15.23 -14.90 20.93
CA SER A 324 16.19 -14.96 19.82
C SER A 324 15.52 -15.46 18.54
N GLY A 325 16.22 -15.35 17.40
CA GLY A 325 15.71 -15.76 16.08
C GLY A 325 14.99 -14.65 15.32
N PHE A 326 15.07 -13.40 15.79
CA PHE A 326 14.49 -12.23 15.13
C PHE A 326 15.37 -11.76 13.97
N THR A 327 15.31 -12.47 12.84
CA THR A 327 16.14 -12.21 11.64
C THR A 327 15.53 -11.16 10.72
N LEU A 328 15.33 -9.96 11.26
CA LEU A 328 14.81 -8.82 10.52
C LEU A 328 15.93 -7.96 9.93
N LYS A 329 15.68 -7.41 8.75
CA LYS A 329 16.47 -6.38 8.08
C LYS A 329 16.00 -4.96 8.45
N THR A 330 14.70 -4.80 8.72
CA THR A 330 14.08 -3.54 9.12
C THR A 330 13.24 -3.74 10.37
N LEU A 331 13.00 -2.69 11.15
CA LEU A 331 12.16 -2.75 12.32
C LEU A 331 11.41 -1.43 12.50
N THR A 332 10.11 -1.53 12.72
CA THR A 332 9.25 -0.45 13.22
C THR A 332 8.21 -1.03 14.18
N ALA A 333 7.44 -0.17 14.83
CA ALA A 333 6.29 -0.56 15.62
C ALA A 333 5.03 0.05 15.01
N THR A 334 3.97 -0.75 14.88
CA THR A 334 2.67 -0.31 14.33
C THR A 334 1.70 0.11 15.42
N GLY A 335 2.04 -0.15 16.68
CA GLY A 335 1.29 0.21 17.87
C GLY A 335 1.87 -0.48 19.10
N PRO A 336 1.22 -0.31 20.27
CA PRO A 336 1.66 -0.91 21.51
C PRO A 336 1.90 -2.41 21.38
N ASP A 337 3.13 -2.84 21.70
CA ASP A 337 3.57 -4.24 21.64
C ASP A 337 3.47 -4.94 20.26
N TRP A 338 3.23 -4.20 19.18
CA TRP A 338 3.21 -4.69 17.81
C TRP A 338 4.40 -4.19 17.01
N LEU A 339 5.21 -5.12 16.52
CA LEU A 339 6.40 -4.85 15.71
C LEU A 339 6.17 -5.30 14.28
N LEU A 340 6.76 -4.60 13.33
CA LEU A 340 6.71 -4.92 11.92
C LEU A 340 8.10 -4.77 11.30
N GLY A 341 8.47 -5.68 10.41
CA GLY A 341 9.74 -5.60 9.73
C GLY A 341 9.82 -6.55 8.55
N THR A 342 10.81 -6.32 7.69
CA THR A 342 11.12 -7.19 6.56
C THR A 342 12.30 -8.10 6.87
N THR A 343 12.32 -9.31 6.32
CA THR A 343 13.51 -10.18 6.35
C THR A 343 14.44 -9.87 5.17
N ALA A 344 15.66 -10.39 5.19
CA ALA A 344 16.57 -10.30 4.04
C ALA A 344 15.99 -10.94 2.76
N GLY A 345 15.11 -11.95 2.92
CA GLY A 345 14.37 -12.59 1.82
C GLY A 345 13.15 -11.80 1.32
N GLY A 346 12.89 -10.62 1.90
CA GLY A 346 11.79 -9.73 1.48
C GLY A 346 10.40 -10.12 2.01
N GLN A 347 10.32 -11.01 3.01
CA GLN A 347 9.06 -11.32 3.69
C GLN A 347 8.66 -10.16 4.61
N LEU A 348 7.36 -9.88 4.74
CA LEU A 348 6.85 -8.96 5.75
C LEU A 348 6.38 -9.73 6.98
N ILE A 349 7.00 -9.46 8.11
CA ILE A 349 6.76 -10.15 9.37
C ILE A 349 6.21 -9.16 10.40
N SER A 350 5.12 -9.53 11.03
CA SER A 350 4.56 -8.86 12.20
C SER A 350 4.78 -9.70 13.45
N TYR A 351 5.10 -9.06 14.57
CA TYR A 351 5.21 -9.71 15.87
C TYR A 351 4.30 -9.02 16.87
N ARG A 352 3.57 -9.83 17.65
CA ARG A 352 2.89 -9.37 18.86
C ARG A 352 3.69 -9.81 20.07
N VAL A 353 4.23 -8.86 20.85
CA VAL A 353 5.14 -9.13 21.98
C VAL A 353 4.44 -8.88 23.30
N SER A 354 3.90 -9.93 23.92
CA SER A 354 3.22 -9.79 25.22
C SER A 354 4.20 -9.79 26.42
N GLY A 355 5.40 -10.35 26.26
CA GLY A 355 6.41 -10.37 27.31
C GLY A 355 7.62 -11.25 27.00
N ALA A 356 8.47 -11.47 28.00
CA ALA A 356 9.65 -12.34 27.88
C ALA A 356 9.23 -13.77 27.51
N GLY A 357 9.73 -14.28 26.38
CA GLY A 357 9.37 -15.61 25.86
C GLY A 357 7.91 -15.75 25.38
N VAL A 358 7.10 -14.69 25.45
CA VAL A 358 5.69 -14.71 25.07
C VAL A 358 5.47 -13.75 23.92
N TRP A 359 5.59 -14.28 22.70
CA TRP A 359 5.39 -13.52 21.46
C TRP A 359 4.79 -14.41 20.37
N GLN A 360 4.11 -13.77 19.43
CA GLN A 360 3.52 -14.40 18.25
C GLN A 360 4.19 -13.83 17.01
N ARG A 361 4.45 -14.69 16.02
CA ARG A 361 5.00 -14.29 14.71
C ARG A 361 3.94 -14.52 13.64
N HIS A 362 3.71 -13.49 12.85
CA HIS A 362 2.78 -13.47 11.73
C HIS A 362 3.56 -13.13 10.45
N GLN A 363 3.33 -13.86 9.38
CA GLN A 363 3.89 -13.55 8.07
C GLN A 363 2.78 -12.95 7.23
N LEU A 364 2.84 -11.64 7.01
CA LEU A 364 1.78 -10.91 6.31
C LEU A 364 1.95 -10.99 4.80
N ARG A 365 3.21 -11.07 4.32
CA ARG A 365 3.56 -11.24 2.91
C ARG A 365 4.76 -12.17 2.75
N ASP A 366 4.76 -12.93 1.66
CA ASP A 366 5.81 -13.87 1.29
C ASP A 366 7.06 -13.18 0.71
N ALA A 367 8.07 -13.98 0.37
CA ALA A 367 9.26 -13.52 -0.34
C ALA A 367 8.85 -12.82 -1.64
N THR A 368 9.58 -11.77 -2.03
CA THR A 368 9.29 -10.83 -3.14
C THR A 368 8.37 -9.65 -2.85
N TRP A 369 7.92 -9.41 -1.60
CA TRP A 369 7.08 -8.23 -1.31
C TRP A 369 7.77 -6.94 -1.71
N GLN A 370 8.88 -6.56 -1.07
CA GLN A 370 9.73 -5.42 -1.48
C GLN A 370 11.13 -5.46 -0.83
N GLY A 371 12.13 -4.94 -1.54
CA GLY A 371 13.53 -4.84 -1.10
C GLY A 371 13.85 -3.60 -0.26
N PHE A 372 13.06 -3.32 0.79
CA PHE A 372 13.22 -2.09 1.57
C PHE A 372 14.57 -1.99 2.30
N GLY A 373 15.13 -0.79 2.37
CA GLY A 373 16.20 -0.40 3.27
C GLY A 373 15.66 -0.02 4.66
N HIS A 374 14.49 0.64 4.71
CA HIS A 374 13.78 0.94 5.96
C HIS A 374 12.27 0.74 5.78
N LEU A 375 11.61 0.35 6.87
CA LEU A 375 10.16 0.31 6.97
C LEU A 375 9.78 1.16 8.19
N LEU A 376 8.79 2.03 8.02
CA LEU A 376 8.37 3.00 9.03
C LEU A 376 6.87 2.89 9.24
N SER A 377 6.40 3.11 10.47
CA SER A 377 4.97 3.28 10.74
C SER A 377 4.73 4.40 11.74
N PRO A 378 3.79 5.32 11.47
CA PRO A 378 3.25 6.24 12.47
C PRO A 378 2.08 5.66 13.28
N GLY A 379 1.72 4.40 13.06
CA GLY A 379 0.45 3.83 13.52
C GLY A 379 -0.68 3.96 12.49
N GLY A 380 -1.91 3.65 12.92
CA GLY A 380 -3.11 3.76 12.08
C GLY A 380 -3.05 2.92 10.81
N GLY A 381 -2.33 1.79 10.81
CA GLY A 381 -2.22 0.91 9.65
C GLY A 381 -1.32 1.43 8.51
N VAL A 382 -0.72 2.61 8.64
CA VAL A 382 0.13 3.19 7.59
C VAL A 382 1.55 2.64 7.69
N TYR A 383 2.08 2.15 6.57
CA TYR A 383 3.48 1.76 6.45
C TYR A 383 4.16 2.55 5.32
N LEU A 384 5.39 3.00 5.57
CA LEU A 384 6.23 3.64 4.56
C LEU A 384 7.46 2.78 4.30
N GLY A 385 7.58 2.28 3.07
CA GLY A 385 8.70 1.48 2.61
C GLY A 385 9.70 2.32 1.84
N HIS A 386 10.91 2.48 2.40
CA HIS A 386 12.01 3.18 1.77
C HIS A 386 12.92 2.19 1.04
N HIS A 387 13.26 2.49 -0.21
CA HIS A 387 14.16 1.65 -1.00
C HIS A 387 15.58 2.24 -1.08
N PRO A 388 16.61 1.40 -1.24
CA PRO A 388 17.98 1.86 -1.41
C PRO A 388 18.22 2.81 -2.60
N ASN A 389 17.33 2.82 -3.60
CA ASN A 389 17.38 3.76 -4.74
C ASN A 389 16.85 5.17 -4.36
N GLY A 390 16.41 5.37 -3.13
CA GLY A 390 15.88 6.63 -2.61
C GLY A 390 14.40 6.87 -2.87
N SER A 391 13.64 5.87 -3.34
CA SER A 391 12.18 5.96 -3.43
C SER A 391 11.50 5.67 -2.09
N LEU A 392 10.32 6.22 -1.89
CA LEU A 392 9.46 5.96 -0.73
C LEU A 392 8.05 5.61 -1.21
N HIS A 393 7.52 4.51 -0.71
CA HIS A 393 6.21 3.98 -1.08
C HIS A 393 5.31 3.85 0.15
N ARG A 394 4.01 4.08 -0.04
CA ARG A 394 3.01 3.97 1.03
C ARG A 394 2.22 2.68 0.90
N TYR A 395 1.92 2.10 2.05
CA TYR A 395 1.05 0.94 2.20
C TYR A 395 0.06 1.21 3.33
N PHE A 396 -1.07 0.53 3.29
CA PHE A 396 -2.12 0.66 4.29
C PHE A 396 -2.70 -0.71 4.62
N ASP A 397 -2.75 -1.00 5.91
CA ASP A 397 -3.30 -2.18 6.54
C ASP A 397 -4.53 -1.76 7.34
N ALA A 398 -5.71 -2.30 7.01
CA ALA A 398 -6.94 -1.79 7.60
C ALA A 398 -7.15 -2.30 9.04
N ASP A 399 -6.60 -3.46 9.37
CA ASP A 399 -6.57 -4.06 10.71
C ASP A 399 -5.15 -4.55 11.04
N PRO A 400 -4.22 -3.62 11.35
CA PRO A 400 -2.79 -3.94 11.55
C PRO A 400 -2.51 -4.81 12.78
N TYR A 401 -3.54 -5.23 13.53
CA TYR A 401 -3.45 -5.97 14.77
C TYR A 401 -4.11 -7.36 14.72
N ASP A 402 -4.51 -7.83 13.54
CA ASP A 402 -5.12 -9.16 13.38
C ASP A 402 -4.10 -10.25 12.99
N GLY A 403 -2.87 -9.83 12.64
CA GLY A 403 -1.79 -10.72 12.25
C GLY A 403 -1.96 -11.34 10.86
N LYS A 404 -2.75 -10.71 9.97
CA LYS A 404 -2.95 -11.10 8.58
C LYS A 404 -2.54 -9.98 7.65
N GLY A 405 -2.35 -10.31 6.38
CA GLY A 405 -2.00 -9.35 5.33
C GLY A 405 -3.06 -9.23 4.25
N ASP A 406 -4.28 -9.74 4.50
CA ASP A 406 -5.35 -9.82 3.48
C ASP A 406 -5.84 -8.42 3.07
N ASP A 407 -5.78 -7.48 4.00
CA ASP A 407 -6.19 -6.09 3.87
C ASP A 407 -5.02 -5.09 3.75
N LEU A 408 -3.79 -5.60 3.74
CA LEU A 408 -2.59 -4.81 3.43
C LEU A 408 -2.52 -4.46 1.94
N SER A 409 -2.65 -3.19 1.61
CA SER A 409 -2.70 -2.69 0.25
C SER A 409 -1.61 -1.67 -0.05
N GLY A 410 -1.07 -1.70 -1.28
CA GLY A 410 -0.16 -0.66 -1.76
C GLY A 410 -0.94 0.61 -2.13
N GLN A 411 -0.51 1.75 -1.60
CA GLN A 411 -1.17 3.05 -1.77
C GLN A 411 -0.41 3.97 -2.76
N GLY A 412 0.58 3.40 -3.44
CA GLY A 412 1.40 4.09 -4.44
C GLY A 412 2.66 4.74 -3.86
N THR A 413 3.34 5.48 -4.72
CA THR A 413 4.62 6.14 -4.43
C THR A 413 4.37 7.47 -3.70
N VAL A 414 5.09 7.70 -2.60
CA VAL A 414 5.21 9.03 -1.97
C VAL A 414 6.15 9.89 -2.82
N ASP A 415 7.39 9.41 -3.02
CA ASP A 415 8.34 9.99 -3.98
C ASP A 415 9.13 8.90 -4.69
N ALA A 416 9.41 9.11 -5.97
CA ALA A 416 10.21 8.18 -6.77
C ALA A 416 11.71 8.24 -6.43
N THR A 417 12.20 9.35 -5.87
CA THR A 417 13.58 9.59 -5.45
C THR A 417 13.61 10.64 -4.32
N GLY A 418 14.80 10.99 -3.82
CA GLY A 418 14.98 12.12 -2.89
C GLY A 418 15.00 11.74 -1.40
N TRP A 419 14.92 10.46 -1.08
CA TRP A 419 15.15 9.93 0.27
C TRP A 419 16.55 9.33 0.39
N ALA A 420 17.57 10.17 0.65
CA ALA A 420 18.97 9.77 0.71
C ALA A 420 19.46 9.36 2.11
N GLN A 421 18.56 9.26 3.08
CA GLN A 421 18.89 8.98 4.48
C GLN A 421 19.37 7.53 4.67
N THR A 422 20.32 7.35 5.59
CA THR A 422 20.84 6.05 6.02
C THR A 422 20.09 5.47 7.22
N LEU A 423 19.33 6.31 7.91
CA LEU A 423 18.39 5.92 8.97
C LEU A 423 17.11 6.73 8.82
N LEU A 424 15.98 6.09 9.04
CA LEU A 424 14.65 6.70 9.02
C LEU A 424 13.82 6.16 10.18
N SER A 425 13.02 7.02 10.80
CA SER A 425 12.01 6.66 11.80
C SER A 425 10.82 7.61 11.69
N ALA A 426 9.61 7.06 11.82
CA ALA A 426 8.39 7.86 11.92
C ALA A 426 8.02 8.04 13.40
N GLN A 427 7.40 9.18 13.73
CA GLN A 427 6.77 9.37 15.03
C GLN A 427 5.60 8.40 15.20
N PRO A 428 5.60 7.55 16.24
CA PRO A 428 4.50 6.64 16.49
C PRO A 428 3.27 7.38 17.03
N GLY A 429 2.07 6.84 16.75
CA GLY A 429 0.79 7.37 17.21
C GLY A 429 0.38 8.71 16.60
N SER A 430 1.00 9.14 15.48
CA SER A 430 0.66 10.41 14.82
C SER A 430 -0.42 10.28 13.75
N VAL A 431 -0.87 9.04 13.47
CA VAL A 431 -1.92 8.69 12.50
C VAL A 431 -2.93 7.75 13.16
N THR A 432 -4.21 7.94 12.83
CA THR A 432 -5.34 7.13 13.32
C THR A 432 -6.09 6.44 12.22
#